data_AF-A0A2K8L5L1-F1
#
_entry.id   AF-A0A2K8L5L1-F1
#
_cell.length_a   1.000
_cell.length_b   1.000
_cell.length_c   1.000
_cell.angle_alpha   90.00
_cell.angle_beta   90.00
_cell.angle_gamma   90.00
#
_symmetry.space_group_name_H-M   'P 1'
#
loop_
_entity.id
_entity.type
_entity.pdbx_description
1 polymer ?
#
loop_
_entity_poly.entity_id
_entity_poly.type
_entity_poly.pdbx_seq_one_letter_code
_entity_poly.pdbx_strand_id
1 'polypeptide(L)'
;MLKKSIIAAIALFMTSGTASATEYAYLIDHGTPGVISSESKMARIVIQGSGDCSNIPYEIITDGVKSLSGTMNLSKPLSLPLDLTTVNLSCNSEGVTAKINRKGEGLF
;
A
#
# COMPACT_ATOMS: atom_id res chain seq x y z
N MET A 1 -43.41 -34.70 7.33
CA MET A 1 -42.64 -33.48 7.67
C MET A 1 -41.34 -33.39 6.86
N LEU A 2 -41.40 -33.51 5.51
CA LEU A 2 -40.19 -33.65 4.67
C LEU A 2 -40.11 -32.59 3.54
N LYS A 3 -40.76 -31.43 3.71
CA LYS A 3 -40.86 -30.39 2.67
C LYS A 3 -40.25 -29.03 3.03
N LYS A 4 -39.56 -28.90 4.17
CA LYS A 4 -39.05 -27.59 4.64
C LYS A 4 -37.52 -27.45 4.67
N SER A 5 -36.76 -28.52 4.41
CA SER A 5 -35.31 -28.51 4.65
C SER A 5 -34.44 -28.24 3.42
N ILE A 6 -35.01 -28.04 2.23
CA ILE A 6 -34.21 -27.94 0.99
C ILE A 6 -33.82 -26.50 0.65
N ILE A 7 -34.49 -25.49 1.20
CA ILE A 7 -34.31 -24.08 0.78
C ILE A 7 -33.10 -23.41 1.47
N ALA A 8 -32.59 -23.96 2.58
CA ALA A 8 -31.49 -23.35 3.32
C ALA A 8 -30.08 -23.58 2.71
N ALA A 9 -29.91 -24.57 1.84
CA ALA A 9 -28.59 -24.93 1.29
C ALA A 9 -28.17 -24.06 0.08
N ILE A 10 -29.11 -23.38 -0.57
CA ILE A 10 -28.86 -22.61 -1.80
C ILE A 10 -28.34 -21.19 -1.46
N ALA A 11 -28.62 -20.68 -0.26
CA ALA A 11 -28.19 -19.35 0.17
C ALA A 11 -26.68 -19.27 0.51
N LEU A 12 -26.01 -20.40 0.74
CA LEU A 12 -24.58 -20.44 1.09
C LEU A 12 -23.62 -20.29 -0.11
N PHE A 13 -24.12 -20.41 -1.35
CA PHE A 13 -23.29 -20.30 -2.55
C PHE A 13 -23.15 -18.88 -3.13
N MET A 14 -23.79 -17.87 -2.51
CA MET A 14 -23.87 -16.51 -3.06
C MET A 14 -22.92 -15.49 -2.40
N THR A 15 -21.93 -15.92 -1.61
CA THR A 15 -21.05 -14.99 -0.87
C THR A 15 -19.56 -15.07 -1.23
N SER A 16 -19.21 -15.65 -2.37
CA SER A 16 -17.86 -15.50 -2.94
C SER A 16 -17.73 -14.15 -3.67
N GLY A 17 -17.97 -13.06 -2.94
CA GLY A 17 -17.49 -11.75 -3.34
C GLY A 17 -15.98 -11.72 -3.11
N THR A 18 -15.19 -11.81 -4.19
CA THR A 18 -13.75 -11.57 -4.11
C THR A 18 -13.55 -10.11 -3.70
N ALA A 19 -13.28 -9.87 -2.42
CA ALA A 19 -12.79 -8.57 -1.97
C ALA A 19 -11.39 -8.36 -2.57
N SER A 20 -11.34 -7.76 -3.75
CA SER A 20 -10.10 -7.23 -4.30
C SER A 20 -9.80 -5.95 -3.54
N ALA A 21 -9.02 -6.05 -2.46
CA ALA A 21 -8.47 -4.88 -1.81
C ALA A 21 -7.46 -4.25 -2.77
N THR A 22 -7.91 -3.22 -3.50
CA THR A 22 -7.07 -2.40 -4.37
C THR A 22 -6.19 -1.42 -3.59
N GLU A 23 -6.46 -1.27 -2.29
CA GLU A 23 -5.72 -0.43 -1.37
C GLU A 23 -5.31 -1.20 -0.10
N TYR A 24 -4.02 -1.11 0.25
CA TYR A 24 -3.49 -1.61 1.52
C TYR A 24 -2.80 -0.47 2.26
N ALA A 25 -2.99 -0.40 3.58
CA ALA A 25 -2.38 0.60 4.44
C ALA A 25 -1.55 -0.07 5.54
N TYR A 26 -0.39 0.50 5.85
CA TYR A 26 0.41 0.11 7.00
C TYR A 26 1.19 1.31 7.55
N LEU A 27 1.63 1.15 8.80
CA LEU A 27 2.42 2.13 9.53
C LEU A 27 3.89 1.71 9.50
N ILE A 28 4.76 2.68 9.26
CA ILE A 28 6.21 2.56 9.38
C ILE A 28 6.61 3.32 10.64
N ASP A 29 6.98 2.58 11.68
CA ASP A 29 7.39 3.14 12.96
C ASP A 29 8.66 3.98 12.83
N HIS A 30 8.81 4.96 13.72
CA HIS A 30 10.03 5.76 13.76
C HIS A 30 11.27 4.89 14.03
N GLY A 31 12.36 5.19 13.33
CA GLY A 31 13.61 4.43 13.41
C GLY A 31 13.60 3.13 12.59
N THR A 32 12.45 2.66 12.09
CA THR A 32 12.37 1.43 11.30
C THR A 32 12.28 1.75 9.81
N PRO A 33 13.16 1.19 8.95
CA PRO A 33 13.00 1.30 7.50
C PRO A 33 11.78 0.50 7.02
N GLY A 34 10.82 1.18 6.41
CA GLY A 34 9.74 0.60 5.63
C GLY A 34 10.14 0.49 4.16
N VAL A 35 9.83 -0.65 3.54
CA VAL A 35 10.10 -0.90 2.12
C VAL A 35 8.79 -1.12 1.38
N ILE A 36 8.59 -0.34 0.33
CA ILE A 36 7.37 -0.32 -0.47
C ILE A 36 7.75 -0.70 -1.90
N SER A 37 7.36 -1.90 -2.34
CA SER A 37 7.59 -2.33 -3.72
C SER A 37 6.42 -1.93 -4.62
N SER A 38 6.73 -1.53 -5.85
CA SER A 38 5.75 -1.39 -6.92
C SER A 38 5.16 -2.76 -7.29
N GLU A 39 4.00 -2.73 -7.94
CA GLU A 39 3.34 -3.93 -8.44
C GLU A 39 4.20 -4.69 -9.46
N SER A 40 4.86 -3.98 -10.38
CA SER A 40 5.80 -4.58 -11.33
C SER A 40 7.08 -5.14 -10.69
N LYS A 41 7.34 -4.80 -9.42
CA LYS A 41 8.59 -5.08 -8.68
C LYS A 41 9.85 -4.42 -9.26
N MET A 42 9.71 -3.65 -10.34
CA MET A 42 10.80 -2.92 -11.00
C MET A 42 11.24 -1.69 -10.22
N ALA A 43 10.42 -1.25 -9.26
CA ALA A 43 10.67 -0.08 -8.44
C ALA A 43 10.34 -0.37 -6.97
N ARG A 44 11.13 0.17 -6.06
CA ARG A 44 10.83 0.16 -4.62
C ARG A 44 11.26 1.48 -4.01
N ILE A 45 10.53 1.93 -3.01
CA ILE A 45 10.91 3.04 -2.16
C ILE A 45 11.17 2.53 -0.74
N VAL A 46 12.31 2.91 -0.19
CA VAL A 46 12.67 2.72 1.21
C VAL A 46 12.45 4.04 1.92
N ILE A 47 11.75 4.01 3.04
CA ILE A 47 11.40 5.20 3.84
C ILE A 47 11.67 4.87 5.29
N GLN A 48 12.22 5.81 6.05
CA GLN A 48 12.40 5.63 7.49
C GLN A 48 11.77 6.79 8.24
N GLY A 49 10.80 6.50 9.12
CA GLY A 49 10.24 7.52 10.01
C GLY A 49 11.33 8.04 10.95
N SER A 50 11.41 9.36 11.15
CA SER A 50 12.44 10.00 11.98
C SER A 50 11.89 10.79 13.17
N GLY A 51 10.57 10.80 13.38
CA GLY A 51 9.87 11.70 14.31
C GLY A 51 9.71 13.13 13.77
N ASP A 52 10.53 13.54 12.80
CA ASP A 52 10.42 14.81 12.10
C ASP A 52 9.74 14.63 10.74
N CYS A 53 8.43 14.88 10.71
CA CYS A 53 7.64 14.77 9.49
C CYS A 53 8.07 15.74 8.37
N SER A 54 8.87 16.77 8.65
CA SER A 54 9.36 17.69 7.62
C SER A 54 10.59 17.19 6.88
N ASN A 55 11.27 16.17 7.42
CA ASN A 55 12.57 15.72 6.95
C ASN A 55 12.69 14.18 7.02
N ILE A 56 11.85 13.50 6.25
CA ILE A 56 11.80 12.04 6.18
C ILE A 56 12.77 11.54 5.12
N PRO A 57 13.81 10.77 5.47
CA PRO A 57 14.74 10.19 4.50
C PRO A 57 14.03 9.13 3.65
N TYR A 58 14.36 9.12 2.36
CA TYR A 58 13.88 8.12 1.42
C TYR A 58 14.96 7.71 0.42
N GLU A 59 14.81 6.51 -0.13
CA GLU A 59 15.59 6.02 -1.27
C GLU A 59 14.68 5.29 -2.25
N ILE A 60 14.71 5.69 -3.52
CA ILE A 60 14.04 5.02 -4.62
C ILE A 60 15.06 4.15 -5.35
N ILE A 61 14.77 2.86 -5.45
CA ILE A 61 15.59 1.87 -6.12
C ILE A 61 14.77 1.34 -7.28
N THR A 62 15.33 1.41 -8.47
CA THR A 62 14.71 0.94 -9.71
C THR A 62 15.69 0.04 -10.45
N ASP A 63 15.17 -0.99 -11.12
CA ASP A 63 16.01 -1.94 -11.84
C ASP A 63 16.73 -1.25 -13.01
N GLY A 64 18.06 -1.40 -13.06
CA GLY A 64 18.89 -0.89 -14.16
C GLY A 64 19.35 0.57 -14.03
N VAL A 65 19.04 1.26 -12.93
CA VAL A 65 19.48 2.65 -12.67
C VAL A 65 20.01 2.83 -11.25
N LYS A 66 20.86 3.84 -11.07
CA LYS A 66 21.43 4.21 -9.76
C LYS A 66 20.29 4.66 -8.83
N SER A 67 20.34 4.25 -7.57
CA SER A 67 19.34 4.65 -6.59
C SER A 67 19.31 6.18 -6.41
N LEU A 68 18.11 6.71 -6.19
CA LEU A 68 17.86 8.12 -5.92
C LEU A 68 17.48 8.26 -4.45
N SER A 69 18.35 8.90 -3.68
CA SER A 69 18.13 9.18 -2.26
C SER A 69 17.87 10.66 -2.00
N GLY A 70 17.08 10.97 -0.98
CA GLY A 70 16.86 12.34 -0.55
C GLY A 70 16.04 12.41 0.74
N THR A 71 15.48 13.58 0.99
CA THR A 71 14.53 13.79 2.08
C THR A 71 13.23 14.37 1.55
N MET A 72 12.12 14.02 2.18
CA MET A 72 10.78 14.49 1.82
C MET A 72 10.06 15.10 3.01
N ASN A 73 9.20 16.07 2.72
CA ASN A 73 8.34 16.70 3.71
C ASN A 73 6.96 16.04 3.67
N LEU A 74 6.65 15.29 4.72
CA LEU A 74 5.38 14.61 4.97
C LEU A 74 4.53 15.30 6.05
N SER A 75 4.84 16.56 6.41
CA SER A 75 3.96 17.40 7.23
C SER A 75 2.60 17.65 6.57
N LYS A 76 2.51 17.36 5.26
CA LYS A 76 1.26 17.22 4.51
C LYS A 76 1.28 15.87 3.78
N PRO A 77 0.10 15.27 3.53
CA PRO A 77 0.04 14.05 2.74
C PRO A 77 0.66 14.24 1.35
N LEU A 78 1.42 13.24 0.90
CA LEU A 78 2.10 13.23 -0.38
C LEU A 78 1.69 11.98 -1.17
N SER A 79 1.34 12.15 -2.44
CA SER A 79 1.05 11.05 -3.34
C SER A 79 2.19 10.88 -4.32
N LEU A 80 2.77 9.69 -4.36
CA LEU A 80 3.92 9.34 -5.20
C LEU A 80 3.52 8.23 -6.17
N PRO A 81 3.57 8.49 -7.49
CA PRO A 81 3.48 7.41 -8.47
C PRO A 81 4.78 6.61 -8.48
N LEU A 82 4.67 5.30 -8.29
CA LEU A 82 5.75 4.33 -8.34
C LEU A 82 5.34 3.23 -9.34
N ASP A 83 5.52 3.53 -10.63
CA ASP A 83 5.12 2.67 -11.75
C ASP A 83 3.61 2.34 -11.73
N LEU A 84 3.20 1.06 -11.69
CA LEU A 84 1.81 0.61 -11.61
C LEU A 84 1.20 0.74 -10.19
N THR A 85 1.84 1.51 -9.33
CA THR A 85 1.44 1.69 -7.93
C THR A 85 1.44 3.16 -7.56
N THR A 86 0.41 3.62 -6.86
CA THR A 86 0.39 4.94 -6.24
C THR A 86 0.55 4.78 -4.74
N VAL A 87 1.55 5.41 -4.16
CA VAL A 87 1.81 5.39 -2.73
C VAL A 87 1.43 6.73 -2.12
N ASN A 88 0.43 6.74 -1.24
CA ASN A 88 0.06 7.92 -0.47
C ASN A 88 0.71 7.84 0.91
N LEU A 89 1.55 8.81 1.22
CA LEU A 89 2.31 8.89 2.45
C LEU A 89 1.75 10.02 3.31
N SER A 90 1.62 9.77 4.60
CA SER A 90 1.37 10.80 5.61
C SER A 90 2.16 10.51 6.86
N CYS A 91 2.64 11.54 7.55
CA CYS A 91 3.39 11.38 8.78
C CYS A 91 2.62 11.95 9.97
N ASN A 92 2.69 11.24 11.10
CA ASN A 92 2.11 11.67 12.38
C ASN A 92 3.06 11.29 13.53
N SER A 93 2.59 11.44 14.77
CA SER A 93 3.37 11.10 15.97
C SER A 93 3.74 9.62 16.08
N GLU A 94 2.96 8.73 15.47
CA GLU A 94 3.18 7.28 15.52
C GLU A 94 4.20 6.82 14.48
N GLY A 95 4.23 7.46 13.31
CA GLY A 95 5.11 7.06 12.23
C GLY A 95 4.71 7.62 10.86
N VAL A 96 5.18 6.96 9.81
CA VAL A 96 4.77 7.23 8.43
C VAL A 96 3.72 6.20 8.04
N THR A 97 2.50 6.64 7.78
CA THR A 97 1.46 5.79 7.17
C THR A 97 1.65 5.76 5.66
N ALA A 98 1.73 4.56 5.10
CA ALA A 98 1.76 4.33 3.66
C ALA A 98 0.47 3.64 3.23
N LYS A 99 -0.30 4.29 2.35
CA LYS A 99 -1.45 3.71 1.66
C LYS A 99 -1.06 3.42 0.22
N ILE A 100 -0.96 2.14 -0.10
CA ILE A 100 -0.59 1.64 -1.42
C ILE A 100 -1.88 1.38 -2.19
N ASN A 101 -2.10 2.14 -3.26
CA ASN A 101 -3.11 1.83 -4.26
C ASN A 101 -2.42 1.17 -5.45
N ARG A 102 -2.76 -0.09 -5.70
CA ARG A 102 -2.27 -0.80 -6.90
C ARG A 102 -3.23 -0.48 -8.02
N LYS A 103 -2.72 0.04 -9.14
CA LYS A 103 -3.48 0.02 -10.38
C LYS A 103 -3.57 -1.45 -10.78
N GLY A 104 -4.59 -2.12 -10.27
CA GLY A 104 -4.90 -3.48 -10.65
C GLY A 104 -5.01 -3.52 -12.17
N GLU A 105 -4.41 -4.56 -12.76
CA GLU A 105 -4.85 -5.04 -14.05
C GLU A 105 -6.37 -5.24 -13.95
N GLY A 106 -7.13 -4.31 -14.51
CA GLY A 106 -8.48 -4.61 -14.97
C GLY A 106 -8.30 -5.70 -16.01
N LEU A 107 -8.40 -6.95 -15.57
CA LEU A 107 -8.51 -8.11 -16.44
C LEU A 107 -9.89 -8.02 -17.11
N PHE A 108 -9.91 -7.52 -18.35
CA PHE A 108 -11.07 -7.48 -19.26
C PHE A 108 -12.18 -6.48 -18.90
#